data_AF-A0A9W6ZNU5-F1
#
_entry.id   AF-A0A9W6ZNU5-F1
#
_cell.length_a   1.000
_cell.length_b   1.000
_cell.length_c   1.000
_cell.angle_alpha   90.00
_cell.angle_beta   90.00
_cell.angle_gamma   90.00
#
_symmetry.space_group_name_H-M   'P 1'
#
loop_
_entity.id
_entity.type
_entity.pdbx_description
1 polymer ?
#
loop_
_entity_poly.entity_id
_entity_poly.type
_entity_poly.pdbx_seq_one_letter_code
_entity_poly.pdbx_strand_id
1 'polypeptide(L)'
;MDEDLEIKPQDTETSRLKRRLQLQEATIVALREEVKALTVKVPALKPGFHFLASHLEENEHEDDAVGALFTLYPSMAELYEKFPVFEELLVLAGVRIASGHKQRAAFRLVFGAILSISDTLSDVVLIYTYFPTSKSVFAIACVSSLLFNIVIQLLTVFVQYRNHSLQRRITESLYVLTFIKPGIDAYRVVNGNEMEVGCLVSPKGELEVMRMSELFAESIPFTLILTYALLTGNVREEPVAAIFSLIISVCSAAFISAGVSYDQDTDKKHRAENPNFYGCIPDDTMNRIKVFTCCFTISACQLTTKALACSLCAVQNMFTVFMYLGVNMGCFFLYKLCRGDLTTPNPIYGVLSVVISFLERFCHKTVTDFTANVHMRSNYCLGGLYWTFTILSTPVVCLVFGARYLTYIESDAGKERELPFILTATQVYGVIGGLIVLEAMAFVVYFNTIMPKYISSFYSMRTGHDSCKRKFLNHEDDDKYRLNILTNNRKKWRSIENDVAEWVTKKIPEWNESQPEWWNAQKKSIIPDWVVLDAEVLQTIRITEVKRSRQSIFQMVMSLSFFEHEDQDDDNDAETSLKKKAQRRRTLSNNARLHVNEAD
;
A
#
# COMPACT_ATOMS: atom_id res chain seq x y z
N MET A 1 -51.94 -7.64 -61.14
CA MET A 1 -50.55 -7.88 -61.55
C MET A 1 -49.75 -6.96 -60.65
N ASP A 2 -49.45 -7.53 -59.48
CA ASP A 2 -48.70 -6.92 -58.38
C ASP A 2 -47.20 -6.96 -58.70
N GLU A 3 -46.49 -5.90 -58.32
CA GLU A 3 -45.03 -5.70 -58.13
C GLU A 3 -44.81 -4.17 -58.22
N ASP A 4 -44.20 -3.42 -57.30
CA ASP A 4 -43.10 -3.73 -56.38
C ASP A 4 -43.10 -2.81 -55.15
N LEU A 5 -42.48 -3.32 -54.08
CA LEU A 5 -42.00 -2.58 -52.93
C LEU A 5 -41.00 -1.48 -53.32
N GLU A 6 -41.05 -0.33 -52.64
CA GLU A 6 -39.81 0.41 -52.38
C GLU A 6 -39.74 0.90 -50.92
N ILE A 7 -38.65 0.47 -50.27
CA ILE A 7 -38.32 0.68 -48.86
C ILE A 7 -37.37 1.89 -48.74
N LYS A 8 -37.73 2.83 -47.86
CA LYS A 8 -36.89 3.76 -47.03
C LYS A 8 -36.20 4.97 -47.72
N PRO A 9 -35.90 6.08 -46.98
CA PRO A 9 -35.15 6.04 -45.72
C PRO A 9 -35.62 6.91 -44.54
N GLN A 10 -35.73 6.22 -43.40
CA GLN A 10 -35.66 6.68 -42.01
C GLN A 10 -34.23 7.15 -41.60
N ASP A 11 -33.36 7.47 -42.56
CA ASP A 11 -31.91 7.62 -42.37
C ASP A 11 -31.47 9.08 -42.16
N THR A 12 -32.40 10.03 -42.08
CA THR A 12 -32.07 11.46 -42.01
C THR A 12 -31.77 11.95 -40.60
N GLU A 13 -32.35 11.36 -39.56
CA GLU A 13 -32.17 11.85 -38.18
C GLU A 13 -30.94 11.22 -37.51
N THR A 14 -30.74 9.91 -37.69
CA THR A 14 -29.58 9.17 -37.19
C THR A 14 -28.28 9.61 -37.87
N SER A 15 -28.33 9.93 -39.17
CA SER A 15 -27.18 10.50 -39.89
C SER A 15 -26.86 11.93 -39.44
N ARG A 16 -27.87 12.76 -39.16
CA ARG A 16 -27.68 14.11 -38.59
C ARG A 16 -27.11 14.05 -37.19
N LEU A 17 -27.53 13.10 -36.35
CA LEU A 17 -26.99 12.90 -35.01
C LEU A 17 -25.54 12.41 -35.05
N LYS A 18 -25.22 11.43 -35.91
CA LYS A 18 -23.83 10.99 -36.15
C LYS A 18 -22.96 12.12 -36.66
N ARG A 19 -23.48 12.98 -37.55
CA ARG A 19 -22.73 14.14 -38.07
C ARG A 19 -22.47 15.19 -36.99
N ARG A 20 -23.42 15.41 -36.08
CA ARG A 20 -23.25 16.30 -34.91
C ARG A 20 -22.24 15.74 -33.90
N LEU A 21 -22.30 14.43 -33.62
CA LEU A 21 -21.33 13.74 -32.78
C LEU A 21 -19.92 13.76 -33.39
N GLN A 22 -19.80 13.52 -34.69
CA GLN A 22 -18.52 13.63 -35.40
C GLN A 22 -17.98 15.06 -35.45
N LEU A 23 -18.86 16.06 -35.57
CA LEU A 23 -18.48 17.48 -35.47
C LEU A 23 -18.02 17.83 -34.06
N GLN A 24 -18.69 17.33 -33.02
CA GLN A 24 -18.26 17.50 -31.63
C GLN A 24 -16.92 16.79 -31.39
N GLU A 25 -16.75 15.55 -31.83
CA GLU A 25 -15.47 14.83 -31.72
C GLU A 25 -14.34 15.53 -32.48
N ALA A 26 -14.59 16.02 -33.71
CA ALA A 26 -13.61 16.77 -34.49
C ALA A 26 -13.25 18.11 -33.83
N THR A 27 -14.22 18.79 -33.22
CA THR A 27 -14.00 20.04 -32.48
C THR A 27 -13.22 19.76 -31.19
N ILE A 28 -13.53 18.68 -30.48
CA ILE A 28 -12.79 18.20 -29.30
C ILE A 28 -11.36 17.82 -29.68
N VAL A 29 -11.14 17.18 -30.84
CA VAL A 29 -9.80 16.83 -31.36
C VAL A 29 -9.02 18.07 -31.81
N ALA A 30 -9.66 19.08 -32.37
CA ALA A 30 -9.00 20.35 -32.71
C ALA A 30 -8.60 21.11 -31.42
N LEU A 31 -9.51 21.21 -30.46
CA LEU A 31 -9.25 21.79 -29.13
C LEU A 31 -8.16 21.00 -28.37
N ARG A 32 -8.11 19.67 -28.54
CA ARG A 32 -7.06 18.75 -28.04
C ARG A 32 -5.65 19.24 -28.37
N GLU A 33 -5.45 19.63 -29.63
CA GLU A 33 -4.15 19.96 -30.17
C GLU A 33 -3.80 21.43 -29.90
N GLU A 34 -4.79 22.33 -29.88
CA GLU A 34 -4.60 23.72 -29.44
C GLU A 34 -4.24 23.82 -27.95
N VAL A 35 -4.91 23.09 -27.06
CA VAL A 35 -4.60 23.07 -25.62
C VAL A 35 -3.21 22.50 -25.37
N LYS A 36 -2.82 21.47 -26.14
CA LYS A 36 -1.47 20.88 -26.10
C LYS A 36 -0.42 21.87 -26.59
N ALA A 37 -0.71 22.67 -27.63
CA ALA A 37 0.15 23.74 -28.08
C ALA A 37 0.27 24.89 -27.06
N LEU A 38 -0.82 25.23 -26.36
CA LEU A 38 -0.87 26.25 -25.32
C LEU A 38 -0.12 25.85 -24.04
N THR A 39 -0.27 24.61 -23.57
CA THR A 39 0.45 24.08 -22.40
C THR A 39 1.96 23.96 -22.62
N VAL A 40 2.41 23.82 -23.88
CA VAL A 40 3.83 23.88 -24.26
C VAL A 40 4.34 25.33 -24.34
N LYS A 41 3.49 26.27 -24.80
CA LYS A 41 3.87 27.69 -24.98
C LYS A 41 3.83 28.53 -23.69
N VAL A 42 3.03 28.15 -22.68
CA VAL A 42 2.87 28.93 -21.44
C VAL A 42 3.09 28.05 -20.19
N PRO A 43 4.35 27.88 -19.75
CA PRO A 43 4.70 27.04 -18.59
C PRO A 43 4.03 27.48 -17.27
N ALA A 44 3.64 28.75 -17.16
CA ALA A 44 3.03 29.35 -15.98
C ALA A 44 1.64 28.80 -15.64
N LEU A 45 0.95 28.17 -16.60
CA LEU A 45 -0.40 27.60 -16.40
C LEU A 45 -0.38 26.17 -15.80
N LYS A 46 0.77 25.49 -15.82
CA LYS A 46 0.92 24.10 -15.31
C LYS A 46 0.45 23.90 -13.86
N PRO A 47 0.76 24.78 -12.89
CA PRO A 47 0.33 24.61 -11.51
C PRO A 47 -1.19 24.62 -11.33
N GLY A 48 -1.90 25.48 -12.07
CA GLY A 48 -3.37 25.57 -12.01
C GLY A 48 -4.07 24.32 -12.54
N PHE A 49 -3.60 23.77 -13.66
CA PHE A 49 -4.14 22.51 -14.20
C PHE A 49 -3.85 21.30 -13.29
N HIS A 50 -2.70 21.30 -12.61
CA HIS A 50 -2.34 20.23 -11.68
C HIS A 50 -3.14 20.32 -10.37
N PHE A 51 -3.48 21.53 -9.92
CA PHE A 51 -4.41 21.78 -8.82
C PHE A 51 -5.83 21.31 -9.19
N LEU A 52 -6.34 21.72 -10.36
CA LEU A 52 -7.66 21.32 -10.84
C LEU A 52 -7.80 19.79 -10.96
N ALA A 53 -6.79 19.12 -11.54
CA ALA A 53 -6.75 17.66 -11.63
C ALA A 53 -6.73 16.99 -10.24
N SER A 54 -6.07 17.60 -9.25
CA SER A 54 -6.02 17.05 -7.89
C SER A 54 -7.32 17.20 -7.12
N HIS A 55 -8.12 18.25 -7.40
CA HIS A 55 -9.42 18.53 -6.79
C HIS A 55 -10.56 17.75 -7.45
N LEU A 56 -10.52 17.57 -8.79
CA LEU A 56 -11.43 16.69 -9.53
C LEU A 56 -11.25 15.20 -9.17
N GLU A 57 -10.09 14.83 -8.64
CA GLU A 57 -9.85 13.49 -8.06
C GLU A 57 -10.45 13.34 -6.65
N GLU A 58 -10.77 14.43 -5.96
CA GLU A 58 -11.26 14.44 -4.56
C GLU A 58 -12.76 14.72 -4.44
N ASN A 59 -13.37 15.49 -5.36
CA ASN A 59 -14.79 15.87 -5.32
C ASN A 59 -15.56 15.32 -6.53
N GLU A 60 -16.76 14.76 -6.32
CA GLU A 60 -17.65 14.25 -7.38
C GLU A 60 -18.34 15.36 -8.20
N HIS A 61 -18.22 16.64 -7.81
CA HIS A 61 -18.84 17.78 -8.48
C HIS A 61 -17.80 18.67 -9.16
N GLU A 62 -17.91 18.77 -10.49
CA GLU A 62 -16.96 19.46 -11.37
C GLU A 62 -16.90 20.99 -11.11
N ASP A 63 -18.03 21.56 -10.71
CA ASP A 63 -18.21 23.01 -10.45
C ASP A 63 -17.40 23.50 -9.24
N ASP A 64 -17.26 22.66 -8.19
CA ASP A 64 -16.54 23.01 -6.96
C ASP A 64 -15.02 23.08 -7.18
N ALA A 65 -14.48 22.22 -8.05
CA ALA A 65 -13.06 22.21 -8.40
C ALA A 65 -12.65 23.45 -9.21
N VAL A 66 -13.54 23.90 -10.09
CA VAL A 66 -13.36 25.11 -10.90
C VAL A 66 -13.48 26.37 -10.03
N GLY A 67 -14.45 26.40 -9.09
CA GLY A 67 -14.59 27.48 -8.11
C GLY A 67 -13.38 27.64 -7.19
N ALA A 68 -12.80 26.53 -6.73
CA ALA A 68 -11.57 26.54 -5.93
C ALA A 68 -10.37 27.09 -6.73
N LEU A 69 -10.27 26.76 -8.02
CA LEU A 69 -9.22 27.26 -8.92
C LEU A 69 -9.33 28.79 -9.12
N PHE A 70 -10.55 29.32 -9.29
CA PHE A 70 -10.79 30.76 -9.44
C PHE A 70 -10.48 31.55 -8.17
N THR A 71 -10.65 30.94 -7.01
CA THR A 71 -10.30 31.53 -5.71
C THR A 71 -8.77 31.67 -5.57
N LEU A 72 -8.00 30.69 -6.08
CA LEU A 72 -6.53 30.70 -6.05
C LEU A 72 -5.90 31.57 -7.16
N TYR A 73 -6.59 31.75 -8.29
CA TYR A 73 -6.10 32.51 -9.44
C TYR A 73 -7.18 33.45 -9.99
N PRO A 74 -7.35 34.66 -9.41
CA PRO A 74 -8.38 35.63 -9.81
C PRO A 74 -8.31 36.05 -11.29
N SER A 75 -7.11 36.02 -11.88
CA SER A 75 -6.89 36.31 -13.31
C SER A 75 -7.55 35.30 -14.26
N MET A 76 -7.86 34.09 -13.78
CA MET A 76 -8.60 33.08 -14.54
C MET A 76 -10.12 33.30 -14.48
N ALA A 77 -10.61 33.96 -13.43
CA ALA A 77 -12.02 34.34 -13.29
C ALA A 77 -12.44 35.42 -14.29
N GLU A 78 -11.54 36.37 -14.62
CA GLU A 78 -11.78 37.35 -15.69
C GLU A 78 -11.87 36.72 -17.09
N LEU A 79 -11.15 35.60 -17.32
CA LEU A 79 -11.25 34.83 -18.58
C LEU A 79 -12.55 34.02 -18.65
N TYR A 80 -13.01 33.52 -17.50
CA TYR A 80 -14.26 32.78 -17.32
C TYR A 80 -15.49 33.65 -17.62
N GLU A 81 -15.56 34.88 -17.10
CA GLU A 81 -16.66 35.81 -17.40
C GLU A 81 -16.74 36.18 -18.89
N LYS A 82 -15.60 36.16 -19.59
CA LYS A 82 -15.49 36.64 -20.97
C LYS A 82 -15.69 35.55 -22.02
N PHE A 83 -15.50 34.27 -21.67
CA PHE A 83 -15.61 33.13 -22.57
C PHE A 83 -16.27 31.92 -21.89
N PRO A 84 -17.57 31.67 -22.13
CA PRO A 84 -18.31 30.55 -21.51
C PRO A 84 -17.70 29.16 -21.78
N VAL A 85 -16.98 29.00 -22.91
CA VAL A 85 -16.32 27.74 -23.32
C VAL A 85 -15.09 27.41 -22.45
N PHE A 86 -14.60 28.38 -21.67
CA PHE A 86 -13.38 28.24 -20.87
C PHE A 86 -13.54 27.24 -19.71
N GLU A 87 -14.75 27.15 -19.13
CA GLU A 87 -15.10 26.19 -18.07
C GLU A 87 -14.98 24.75 -18.55
N GLU A 88 -15.64 24.43 -19.66
CA GLU A 88 -15.62 23.10 -20.27
C GLU A 88 -14.19 22.68 -20.65
N LEU A 89 -13.36 23.63 -21.10
CA LEU A 89 -11.95 23.40 -21.42
C LEU A 89 -11.09 23.08 -20.19
N LEU A 90 -11.34 23.75 -19.06
CA LEU A 90 -10.64 23.50 -17.80
C LEU A 90 -11.00 22.12 -17.24
N VAL A 91 -12.29 21.79 -17.18
CA VAL A 91 -12.78 20.48 -16.74
C VAL A 91 -12.22 19.36 -17.63
N LEU A 92 -12.29 19.50 -18.96
CA LEU A 92 -11.76 18.50 -19.90
C LEU A 92 -10.23 18.32 -19.75
N ALA A 93 -9.49 19.41 -19.53
CA ALA A 93 -8.04 19.35 -19.28
C ALA A 93 -7.73 18.66 -17.94
N GLY A 94 -8.49 18.97 -16.88
CA GLY A 94 -8.40 18.34 -15.57
C GLY A 94 -8.68 16.85 -15.61
N VAL A 95 -9.81 16.44 -16.23
CA VAL A 95 -10.19 15.04 -16.46
C VAL A 95 -9.14 14.30 -17.29
N ARG A 96 -8.53 14.97 -18.28
CA ARG A 96 -7.50 14.34 -19.11
C ARG A 96 -6.15 14.17 -18.40
N ILE A 97 -5.78 15.12 -17.54
CA ILE A 97 -4.58 15.00 -16.71
C ILE A 97 -4.81 13.94 -15.63
N ALA A 98 -5.94 13.98 -14.93
CA ALA A 98 -6.35 12.99 -13.94
C ALA A 98 -6.43 11.57 -14.54
N SER A 99 -7.04 11.42 -15.71
CA SER A 99 -7.05 10.13 -16.43
C SER A 99 -5.65 9.68 -16.84
N GLY A 100 -4.76 10.58 -17.24
CA GLY A 100 -3.36 10.26 -17.50
C GLY A 100 -2.59 9.76 -16.27
N HIS A 101 -2.84 10.34 -15.10
CA HIS A 101 -2.25 9.91 -13.83
C HIS A 101 -2.83 8.56 -13.35
N LYS A 102 -4.16 8.40 -13.39
CA LYS A 102 -4.86 7.16 -13.06
C LYS A 102 -4.45 6.01 -13.98
N GLN A 103 -4.29 6.26 -15.28
CA GLN A 103 -3.81 5.27 -16.26
C GLN A 103 -2.39 4.79 -15.96
N ARG A 104 -1.47 5.69 -15.56
CA ARG A 104 -0.09 5.30 -15.19
C ARG A 104 -0.04 4.48 -13.90
N ALA A 105 -0.81 4.89 -12.89
CA ALA A 105 -0.93 4.14 -11.65
C ALA A 105 -1.53 2.74 -11.93
N ALA A 106 -2.58 2.67 -12.73
CA ALA A 106 -3.21 1.42 -13.14
C ALA A 106 -2.27 0.51 -13.92
N PHE A 107 -1.55 1.03 -14.92
CA PHE A 107 -0.56 0.27 -15.67
C PHE A 107 0.48 -0.37 -14.75
N ARG A 108 1.06 0.41 -13.82
CA ARG A 108 2.08 -0.08 -12.89
C ARG A 108 1.53 -1.15 -11.94
N LEU A 109 0.33 -0.94 -11.39
CA LEU A 109 -0.28 -1.88 -10.45
C LEU A 109 -0.65 -3.20 -11.13
N VAL A 110 -1.24 -3.15 -12.32
CA VAL A 110 -1.59 -4.33 -13.13
C VAL A 110 -0.33 -5.04 -13.63
N PHE A 111 0.67 -4.30 -14.12
CA PHE A 111 1.94 -4.88 -14.54
C PHE A 111 2.66 -5.58 -13.37
N GLY A 112 2.64 -4.97 -12.18
CA GLY A 112 3.16 -5.60 -10.96
C GLY A 112 2.42 -6.88 -10.58
N ALA A 113 1.09 -6.93 -10.74
CA ALA A 113 0.32 -8.14 -10.51
C ALA A 113 0.65 -9.25 -11.53
N ILE A 114 0.81 -8.89 -12.81
CA ILE A 114 1.23 -9.84 -13.86
C ILE A 114 2.63 -10.39 -13.56
N LEU A 115 3.56 -9.54 -13.14
CA LEU A 115 4.92 -9.97 -12.77
C LEU A 115 4.90 -10.94 -11.58
N SER A 116 4.13 -10.64 -10.53
CA SER A 116 3.98 -11.52 -9.37
C SER A 116 3.40 -12.89 -9.74
N ILE A 117 2.33 -12.94 -10.54
CA ILE A 117 1.75 -14.21 -11.02
C ILE A 117 2.76 -14.99 -11.90
N SER A 118 3.50 -14.27 -12.75
CA SER A 118 4.51 -14.87 -13.62
C SER A 118 5.69 -15.46 -12.83
N ASP A 119 6.08 -14.80 -11.74
CA ASP A 119 7.12 -15.26 -10.82
C ASP A 119 6.73 -16.59 -10.20
N THR A 120 5.56 -16.64 -9.54
CA THR A 120 5.01 -17.87 -8.94
C THR A 120 4.86 -19.00 -9.97
N LEU A 121 4.43 -18.71 -11.20
CA LEU A 121 4.38 -19.72 -12.26
C LEU A 121 5.78 -20.24 -12.64
N SER A 122 6.76 -19.34 -12.75
CA SER A 122 8.15 -19.72 -13.04
C SER A 122 8.72 -20.61 -11.93
N ASP A 123 8.37 -20.34 -10.68
CA ASP A 123 8.78 -21.11 -9.51
C ASP A 123 8.17 -22.50 -9.51
N VAL A 124 6.87 -22.63 -9.82
CA VAL A 124 6.18 -23.92 -9.95
C VAL A 124 6.82 -24.77 -11.06
N VAL A 125 7.12 -24.18 -12.22
CA VAL A 125 7.80 -24.87 -13.31
C VAL A 125 9.19 -25.34 -12.84
N LEU A 126 9.95 -24.48 -12.16
CA LEU A 126 11.27 -24.85 -11.65
C LEU A 126 11.20 -26.00 -10.65
N ILE A 127 10.28 -25.92 -9.68
CA ILE A 127 10.03 -26.97 -8.69
C ILE A 127 9.74 -28.31 -9.38
N TYR A 128 8.84 -28.30 -10.37
CA TYR A 128 8.51 -29.50 -11.15
C TYR A 128 9.73 -30.07 -11.87
N THR A 129 10.60 -29.22 -12.43
CA THR A 129 11.83 -29.67 -13.09
C THR A 129 12.88 -30.20 -12.12
N TYR A 130 12.96 -29.68 -10.90
CA TYR A 130 13.98 -30.07 -9.91
C TYR A 130 13.61 -31.35 -9.14
N PHE A 131 12.32 -31.62 -8.93
CA PHE A 131 11.85 -32.83 -8.23
C PHE A 131 12.37 -34.17 -8.78
N PRO A 132 12.33 -34.44 -10.10
CA PRO A 132 12.80 -35.71 -10.65
C PRO A 132 14.34 -35.81 -10.77
N THR A 133 15.06 -34.72 -10.46
CA THR A 133 16.54 -34.69 -10.52
C THR A 133 17.16 -34.93 -9.14
N SER A 134 18.49 -35.00 -9.06
CA SER A 134 19.23 -35.06 -7.79
C SER A 134 19.10 -33.81 -6.91
N LYS A 135 18.30 -32.82 -7.34
CA LYS A 135 18.05 -31.52 -6.67
C LYS A 135 16.72 -31.43 -5.94
N SER A 136 16.11 -32.56 -5.60
CA SER A 136 14.84 -32.62 -4.85
C SER A 136 14.86 -31.82 -3.54
N VAL A 137 16.01 -31.72 -2.88
CA VAL A 137 16.19 -30.88 -1.66
C VAL A 137 15.93 -29.39 -1.95
N PHE A 138 16.41 -28.87 -3.09
CA PHE A 138 16.15 -27.48 -3.48
C PHE A 138 14.69 -27.27 -3.85
N ALA A 139 14.07 -28.24 -4.54
CA ALA A 139 12.63 -28.20 -4.83
C ALA A 139 11.80 -28.15 -3.54
N ILE A 140 12.11 -28.98 -2.54
CA ILE A 140 11.44 -28.97 -1.23
C ILE A 140 11.61 -27.62 -0.52
N ALA A 141 12.80 -27.02 -0.59
CA ALA A 141 13.06 -25.70 -0.01
C ALA A 141 12.22 -24.60 -0.70
N CYS A 142 12.14 -24.59 -2.03
CA CYS A 142 11.29 -23.67 -2.78
C CYS A 142 9.81 -23.85 -2.45
N VAL A 143 9.31 -25.09 -2.38
CA VAL A 143 7.93 -25.39 -1.94
C VAL A 143 7.68 -24.88 -0.53
N SER A 144 8.65 -25.05 0.37
CA SER A 144 8.53 -24.57 1.76
C SER A 144 8.39 -23.05 1.82
N SER A 145 9.14 -22.32 0.98
CA SER A 145 9.03 -20.86 0.85
C SER A 145 7.65 -20.43 0.35
N LEU A 146 7.15 -21.08 -0.71
CA LEU A 146 5.84 -20.79 -1.28
C LEU A 146 4.70 -21.06 -0.28
N LEU A 147 4.75 -22.20 0.42
CA LEU A 147 3.80 -22.54 1.47
C LEU A 147 3.84 -21.54 2.63
N PHE A 148 5.03 -21.08 3.01
CA PHE A 148 5.18 -20.07 4.06
C PHE A 148 4.54 -18.74 3.67
N ASN A 149 4.69 -18.30 2.41
CA ASN A 149 4.01 -17.10 1.90
C ASN A 149 2.48 -17.26 1.93
N ILE A 150 1.96 -18.39 1.46
CA ILE A 150 0.51 -18.68 1.51
C ILE A 150 -0.02 -18.58 2.95
N VAL A 151 0.69 -19.17 3.93
CA VAL A 151 0.28 -19.12 5.35
C VAL A 151 0.23 -17.67 5.87
N ILE A 152 1.24 -16.85 5.57
CA ILE A 152 1.27 -15.45 6.01
C ILE A 152 0.15 -14.64 5.34
N GLN A 153 -0.09 -14.84 4.05
CA GLN A 153 -1.16 -14.13 3.34
C GLN A 153 -2.54 -14.56 3.83
N LEU A 154 -2.77 -15.85 4.11
CA LEU A 154 -4.02 -16.34 4.71
C LEU A 154 -4.24 -15.77 6.11
N LEU A 155 -3.20 -15.66 6.93
CA LEU A 155 -3.29 -15.01 8.23
C LEU A 155 -3.65 -13.53 8.10
N THR A 156 -3.07 -12.84 7.12
CA THR A 156 -3.37 -11.45 6.82
C THR A 156 -4.83 -11.27 6.40
N VAL A 157 -5.33 -12.11 5.47
CA VAL A 157 -6.74 -12.13 5.05
C VAL A 157 -7.66 -12.42 6.24
N PHE A 158 -7.32 -13.40 7.08
CA PHE A 158 -8.12 -13.75 8.25
C PHE A 158 -8.23 -12.57 9.22
N VAL A 159 -7.12 -11.88 9.49
CA VAL A 159 -7.09 -10.72 10.40
C VAL A 159 -7.85 -9.53 9.80
N GLN A 160 -7.68 -9.25 8.51
CA GLN A 160 -8.33 -8.14 7.80
C GLN A 160 -9.86 -8.32 7.75
N TYR A 161 -10.34 -9.53 7.44
CA TYR A 161 -11.77 -9.82 7.24
C TYR A 161 -12.43 -10.55 8.43
N ARG A 162 -11.83 -10.50 9.62
CA ARG A 162 -12.34 -11.21 10.82
C ARG A 162 -13.77 -10.83 11.22
N ASN A 163 -14.19 -9.61 10.89
CA ASN A 163 -15.50 -9.07 11.21
C ASN A 163 -16.53 -9.23 10.08
N HIS A 164 -16.15 -9.87 8.97
CA HIS A 164 -17.02 -10.10 7.81
C HIS A 164 -17.62 -11.51 7.80
N SER A 165 -18.59 -11.73 6.91
CA SER A 165 -19.25 -13.03 6.73
C SER A 165 -18.27 -14.15 6.38
N LEU A 166 -18.61 -15.38 6.74
CA LEU A 166 -17.79 -16.56 6.44
C LEU A 166 -17.53 -16.71 4.93
N GLN A 167 -18.55 -16.41 4.12
CA GLN A 167 -18.43 -16.45 2.66
C GLN A 167 -17.33 -15.51 2.16
N ARG A 168 -17.32 -14.24 2.61
CA ARG A 168 -16.27 -13.27 2.25
C ARG A 168 -14.89 -13.78 2.64
N ARG A 169 -14.74 -14.32 3.85
CA ARG A 169 -13.48 -14.87 4.35
C ARG A 169 -12.98 -16.05 3.50
N ILE A 170 -13.88 -16.95 3.10
CA ILE A 170 -13.53 -18.07 2.21
C ILE A 170 -13.14 -17.56 0.84
N THR A 171 -13.89 -16.61 0.26
CA THR A 171 -13.57 -16.01 -1.05
C THR A 171 -12.19 -15.36 -1.07
N GLU A 172 -11.85 -14.55 -0.08
CA GLU A 172 -10.52 -13.93 0.00
C GLU A 172 -9.41 -14.96 0.20
N SER A 173 -9.69 -16.02 0.97
CA SER A 173 -8.74 -17.14 1.14
C SER A 173 -8.52 -17.90 -0.16
N LEU A 174 -9.57 -18.10 -0.97
CA LEU A 174 -9.47 -18.74 -2.28
C LEU A 174 -8.65 -17.90 -3.26
N TYR A 175 -8.74 -16.56 -3.23
CA TYR A 175 -7.89 -15.70 -4.05
C TYR A 175 -6.40 -15.87 -3.73
N VAL A 176 -6.06 -16.07 -2.44
CA VAL A 176 -4.67 -16.36 -2.02
C VAL A 176 -4.25 -17.75 -2.51
N LEU A 177 -5.06 -18.77 -2.26
CA LEU A 177 -4.76 -20.16 -2.64
C LEU A 177 -4.64 -20.38 -4.15
N THR A 178 -5.30 -19.55 -4.96
CA THR A 178 -5.25 -19.59 -6.43
C THR A 178 -4.20 -18.66 -7.02
N PHE A 179 -3.44 -17.92 -6.19
CA PHE A 179 -2.46 -16.91 -6.61
C PHE A 179 -3.03 -15.74 -7.42
N ILE A 180 -4.35 -15.52 -7.38
CA ILE A 180 -5.03 -14.44 -8.12
C ILE A 180 -5.14 -13.16 -7.26
N LYS A 181 -4.89 -13.26 -5.95
CA LYS A 181 -4.97 -12.13 -5.00
C LYS A 181 -4.23 -10.86 -5.46
N PRO A 182 -3.00 -10.92 -6.02
CA PRO A 182 -2.31 -9.72 -6.52
C PRO A 182 -3.12 -8.96 -7.58
N GLY A 183 -3.84 -9.67 -8.45
CA GLY A 183 -4.70 -9.09 -9.48
C GLY A 183 -5.98 -8.47 -8.90
N ILE A 184 -6.62 -9.14 -7.94
CA ILE A 184 -7.82 -8.63 -7.25
C ILE A 184 -7.49 -7.35 -6.48
N ASP A 185 -6.35 -7.32 -5.78
CA ASP A 185 -5.95 -6.14 -5.01
C ASP A 185 -5.56 -4.98 -5.90
N ALA A 186 -4.84 -5.24 -6.99
CA ALA A 186 -4.56 -4.22 -8.01
C ALA A 186 -5.87 -3.65 -8.58
N TYR A 187 -6.85 -4.50 -8.91
CA TYR A 187 -8.16 -4.07 -9.40
C TYR A 187 -8.90 -3.17 -8.40
N ARG A 188 -8.95 -3.57 -7.12
CA ARG A 188 -9.61 -2.77 -6.05
C ARG A 188 -8.95 -1.41 -5.88
N VAL A 189 -7.63 -1.33 -5.94
CA VAL A 189 -6.90 -0.07 -5.82
C VAL A 189 -7.12 0.83 -7.04
N VAL A 190 -7.12 0.27 -8.25
CA VAL A 190 -7.34 1.04 -9.50
C VAL A 190 -8.75 1.61 -9.58
N ASN A 191 -9.74 0.88 -9.09
CA ASN A 191 -11.12 1.36 -9.03
C ASN A 191 -11.37 2.37 -7.91
N GLY A 192 -10.38 2.59 -7.02
CA GLY A 192 -10.52 3.54 -5.93
C GLY A 192 -11.48 3.06 -4.84
N ASN A 193 -11.58 1.75 -4.62
CA ASN A 193 -12.45 1.22 -3.58
C ASN A 193 -12.09 1.81 -2.22
N GLU A 194 -13.10 2.28 -1.49
CA GLU A 194 -12.92 2.77 -0.13
C GLU A 194 -12.69 1.62 0.86
N MET A 195 -12.30 1.99 2.08
CA MET A 195 -12.10 1.03 3.16
C MET A 195 -13.45 0.49 3.63
N GLU A 196 -13.66 -0.82 3.50
CA GLU A 196 -14.86 -1.48 3.99
C GLU A 196 -14.98 -1.40 5.53
N VAL A 197 -16.21 -1.25 6.03
CA VAL A 197 -16.49 -1.21 7.47
C VAL A 197 -16.09 -2.55 8.11
N GLY A 198 -15.22 -2.49 9.13
CA GLY A 198 -14.75 -3.67 9.85
C GLY A 198 -13.37 -4.17 9.43
N CYS A 199 -12.82 -3.67 8.33
CA CYS A 199 -11.43 -3.89 7.91
C CYS A 199 -10.44 -3.07 8.77
N LEU A 200 -9.16 -3.46 8.77
CA LEU A 200 -8.10 -2.75 9.52
C LEU A 200 -7.32 -1.76 8.65
N VAL A 201 -7.13 -2.09 7.37
CA VAL A 201 -6.41 -1.25 6.41
C VAL A 201 -7.26 -1.01 5.16
N SER A 202 -6.96 0.07 4.43
CA SER A 202 -7.58 0.36 3.13
C SER A 202 -7.11 -0.65 2.06
N PRO A 203 -7.78 -0.75 0.89
CA PRO A 203 -7.35 -1.65 -0.18
C PRO A 203 -5.90 -1.43 -0.65
N LYS A 204 -5.44 -0.17 -0.65
CA LYS A 204 -4.02 0.16 -0.92
C LYS A 204 -3.10 -0.39 0.16
N GLY A 205 -3.46 -0.24 1.43
CA GLY A 205 -2.69 -0.78 2.55
C GLY A 205 -2.65 -2.31 2.54
N GLU A 206 -3.76 -2.97 2.20
CA GLU A 206 -3.82 -4.42 2.06
C GLU A 206 -2.88 -4.92 0.95
N LEU A 207 -2.93 -4.30 -0.23
CA LEU A 207 -2.01 -4.61 -1.34
C LEU A 207 -0.54 -4.48 -0.92
N GLU A 208 -0.20 -3.42 -0.19
CA GLU A 208 1.16 -3.19 0.31
C GLU A 208 1.59 -4.27 1.31
N VAL A 209 0.73 -4.67 2.25
CA VAL A 209 1.02 -5.73 3.22
C VAL A 209 1.20 -7.09 2.51
N MET A 210 0.38 -7.41 1.52
CA MET A 210 0.52 -8.65 0.74
C MET A 210 1.86 -8.67 -0.01
N ARG A 211 2.21 -7.57 -0.68
CA ARG A 211 3.49 -7.41 -1.39
C ARG A 211 4.71 -7.51 -0.47
N MET A 212 4.63 -6.92 0.73
CA MET A 212 5.71 -7.03 1.72
C MET A 212 5.85 -8.45 2.26
N SER A 213 4.73 -9.17 2.38
CA SER A 213 4.72 -10.58 2.78
C SER A 213 5.34 -11.47 1.69
N GLU A 214 4.99 -11.24 0.42
CA GLU A 214 5.55 -11.91 -0.76
C GLU A 214 7.07 -11.74 -0.83
N LEU A 215 7.57 -10.49 -0.69
CA LEU A 215 9.01 -10.23 -0.64
C LEU A 215 9.73 -11.01 0.47
N PHE A 216 9.15 -11.01 1.67
CA PHE A 216 9.76 -11.62 2.85
C PHE A 216 9.73 -13.15 2.82
N ALA A 217 8.62 -13.75 2.41
CA ALA A 217 8.34 -15.16 2.58
C ALA A 217 8.59 -16.00 1.32
N GLU A 218 8.53 -15.41 0.13
CA GLU A 218 8.71 -16.09 -1.16
C GLU A 218 9.94 -15.57 -1.89
N SER A 219 9.96 -14.28 -2.29
CA SER A 219 10.96 -13.80 -3.25
C SER A 219 12.39 -13.83 -2.70
N ILE A 220 12.61 -13.40 -1.44
CA ILE A 220 13.96 -13.40 -0.84
C ILE A 220 14.47 -14.84 -0.61
N PRO A 221 13.73 -15.74 0.08
CA PRO A 221 14.23 -17.09 0.28
C PRO A 221 14.36 -17.88 -1.03
N PHE A 222 13.44 -17.72 -1.98
CA PHE A 222 13.53 -18.37 -3.29
C PHE A 222 14.78 -17.93 -4.05
N THR A 223 15.04 -16.62 -4.14
CA THR A 223 16.27 -16.09 -4.75
C THR A 223 17.53 -16.68 -4.10
N LEU A 224 17.57 -16.78 -2.77
CA LEU A 224 18.69 -17.37 -2.02
C LEU A 224 18.91 -18.84 -2.36
N ILE A 225 17.83 -19.64 -2.35
CA ILE A 225 17.86 -21.08 -2.66
C ILE A 225 18.34 -21.28 -4.09
N LEU A 226 17.77 -20.54 -5.04
CA LEU A 226 18.08 -20.68 -6.45
C LEU A 226 19.49 -20.21 -6.80
N THR A 227 19.95 -19.10 -6.22
CA THR A 227 21.34 -18.64 -6.41
C THR A 227 22.34 -19.68 -5.89
N TYR A 228 22.05 -20.31 -4.74
CA TYR A 228 22.90 -21.37 -4.20
C TYR A 228 22.83 -22.67 -5.03
N ALA A 229 21.65 -23.05 -5.51
CA ALA A 229 21.48 -24.22 -6.38
C ALA A 229 22.26 -24.07 -7.69
N LEU A 230 22.18 -22.90 -8.33
CA LEU A 230 22.95 -22.58 -9.55
C LEU A 230 24.46 -22.57 -9.30
N LEU A 231 24.90 -22.09 -8.13
CA LEU A 231 26.31 -22.08 -7.77
C LEU A 231 26.87 -23.48 -7.45
N THR A 232 26.00 -24.44 -7.10
CA THR A 232 26.41 -25.80 -6.70
C THR A 232 26.08 -26.86 -7.73
N GLY A 233 25.37 -26.53 -8.81
CA GLY A 233 24.99 -27.47 -9.86
C GLY A 233 25.91 -27.50 -11.07
N ASN A 234 25.82 -28.58 -11.85
CA ASN A 234 26.61 -28.79 -13.06
C ASN A 234 26.09 -27.92 -14.22
N VAL A 235 26.91 -27.02 -14.75
CA VAL A 235 26.55 -26.09 -15.86
C VAL A 235 25.90 -26.79 -17.06
N ARG A 236 26.36 -27.99 -17.39
CA ARG A 236 25.91 -28.75 -18.57
C ARG A 236 24.51 -29.35 -18.40
N GLU A 237 24.03 -29.45 -17.17
CA GLU A 237 22.75 -30.05 -16.80
C GLU A 237 21.75 -29.03 -16.24
N GLU A 238 22.19 -27.80 -15.97
CA GLU A 238 21.28 -26.76 -15.47
C GLU A 238 20.28 -26.37 -16.55
N PRO A 239 18.96 -26.46 -16.26
CA PRO A 239 17.96 -25.99 -17.19
C PRO A 239 18.11 -24.48 -17.32
N VAL A 240 18.18 -23.98 -18.55
CA VAL A 240 18.15 -22.54 -18.88
C VAL A 240 16.99 -21.83 -18.17
N ALA A 241 15.89 -22.55 -17.91
CA ALA A 241 14.75 -22.11 -17.12
C ALA A 241 15.10 -21.62 -15.70
N ALA A 242 16.13 -22.18 -15.04
CA ALA A 242 16.55 -21.77 -13.70
C ALA A 242 17.16 -20.36 -13.68
N ILE A 243 17.95 -20.01 -14.70
CA ILE A 243 18.49 -18.64 -14.85
C ILE A 243 17.36 -17.66 -15.16
N PHE A 244 16.41 -18.04 -16.02
CA PHE A 244 15.25 -17.20 -16.31
C PHE A 244 14.36 -16.99 -15.08
N SER A 245 14.07 -18.03 -14.31
CA SER A 245 13.31 -17.94 -13.06
C SER A 245 14.02 -17.03 -12.04
N LEU A 246 15.35 -17.13 -11.90
CA LEU A 246 16.10 -16.22 -11.03
C LEU A 246 15.96 -14.75 -11.47
N ILE A 247 16.06 -14.47 -12.78
CA ILE A 247 15.91 -13.12 -13.32
C ILE A 247 14.51 -12.57 -13.09
N ILE A 248 13.47 -13.39 -13.33
CA ILE A 248 12.06 -13.00 -13.10
C ILE A 248 11.85 -12.70 -11.62
N SER A 249 12.33 -13.54 -10.72
CA SER A 249 12.20 -13.35 -9.27
C SER A 249 12.89 -12.09 -8.76
N VAL A 250 14.14 -11.85 -9.21
CA VAL A 250 14.85 -10.60 -8.86
C VAL A 250 14.11 -9.37 -9.41
N CYS A 251 13.62 -9.43 -10.65
CA CYS A 251 12.85 -8.33 -11.25
C CYS A 251 11.51 -8.10 -10.52
N SER A 252 10.78 -9.16 -10.19
CA SER A 252 9.52 -9.10 -9.46
C SER A 252 9.73 -8.44 -8.10
N ALA A 253 10.71 -8.94 -7.32
CA ALA A 253 11.05 -8.39 -6.03
C ALA A 253 11.49 -6.92 -6.09
N ALA A 254 12.32 -6.58 -7.07
CA ALA A 254 12.76 -5.21 -7.29
C ALA A 254 11.61 -4.26 -7.67
N PHE A 255 10.68 -4.73 -8.50
CA PHE A 255 9.49 -3.98 -8.88
C PHE A 255 8.56 -3.74 -7.70
N ILE A 256 8.36 -4.74 -6.84
CA ILE A 256 7.57 -4.61 -5.60
C ILE A 256 8.24 -3.58 -4.67
N SER A 257 9.55 -3.71 -4.42
CA SER A 257 10.30 -2.81 -3.54
C SER A 257 10.27 -1.36 -4.01
N ALA A 258 10.50 -1.13 -5.31
CA ALA A 258 10.41 0.19 -5.93
C ALA A 258 8.97 0.73 -5.91
N GLY A 259 7.98 -0.13 -6.15
CA GLY A 259 6.56 0.16 -6.09
C GLY A 259 6.13 0.68 -4.73
N VAL A 260 6.45 -0.04 -3.65
CA VAL A 260 6.14 0.37 -2.27
C VAL A 260 6.81 1.72 -1.95
N SER A 261 8.07 1.89 -2.33
CA SER A 261 8.78 3.15 -2.09
C SER A 261 8.16 4.34 -2.82
N TYR A 262 7.73 4.12 -4.07
CA TYR A 262 7.07 5.11 -4.90
C TYR A 262 5.66 5.44 -4.37
N ASP A 263 4.87 4.43 -4.03
CA ASP A 263 3.48 4.57 -3.57
C ASP A 263 3.38 5.31 -2.24
N GLN A 264 4.34 5.06 -1.35
CA GLN A 264 4.43 5.72 -0.06
C GLN A 264 4.88 7.19 -0.19
N ASP A 265 5.85 7.48 -1.07
CA ASP A 265 6.35 8.85 -1.24
C ASP A 265 5.41 9.74 -2.07
N THR A 266 4.68 9.19 -3.03
CA THR A 266 3.79 9.96 -3.91
C THR A 266 2.37 10.12 -3.39
N ASP A 267 2.02 9.45 -2.29
CA ASP A 267 0.70 9.55 -1.67
C ASP A 267 0.44 10.95 -1.11
N LYS A 268 -0.66 11.58 -1.54
CA LYS A 268 -1.10 12.90 -1.08
C LYS A 268 -1.23 12.94 0.44
N LYS A 269 -1.81 11.88 1.05
CA LYS A 269 -2.03 11.81 2.50
C LYS A 269 -0.71 11.77 3.25
N HIS A 270 0.24 10.94 2.82
CA HIS A 270 1.54 10.83 3.48
C HIS A 270 2.37 12.11 3.34
N ARG A 271 2.34 12.76 2.16
CA ARG A 271 2.98 14.06 1.92
C ARG A 271 2.42 15.16 2.82
N ALA A 272 1.10 15.19 3.00
CA ALA A 272 0.46 16.14 3.89
C ALA A 272 0.75 15.84 5.37
N GLU A 273 0.69 14.58 5.78
CA GLU A 273 0.95 14.20 7.18
C GLU A 273 2.42 14.39 7.61
N ASN A 274 3.39 14.19 6.72
CA ASN A 274 4.81 14.32 7.02
C ASN A 274 5.62 14.92 5.87
N PRO A 275 5.46 16.23 5.61
CA PRO A 275 6.07 16.94 4.48
C PRO A 275 7.60 17.08 4.58
N ASN A 276 8.18 16.67 5.70
CA ASN A 276 9.62 16.68 5.89
C ASN A 276 10.29 15.33 5.58
N PHE A 277 9.50 14.31 5.25
CA PHE A 277 10.01 12.98 4.92
C PHE A 277 9.52 12.48 3.56
N TYR A 278 8.21 12.64 3.30
CA TYR A 278 7.58 12.29 2.03
C TYR A 278 7.56 13.50 1.09
N GLY A 279 7.70 13.24 -0.22
CA GLY A 279 7.93 14.27 -1.23
C GLY A 279 9.36 14.28 -1.76
N CYS A 280 10.12 13.21 -1.50
CA CYS A 280 11.47 13.01 -2.02
C CYS A 280 11.46 12.87 -3.55
N ILE A 281 10.42 12.25 -4.10
CA ILE A 281 10.24 12.06 -5.53
C ILE A 281 9.64 13.34 -6.13
N PRO A 282 10.30 13.98 -7.12
CA PRO A 282 9.78 15.18 -7.76
C PRO A 282 8.42 14.98 -8.44
N ASP A 283 7.72 16.07 -8.72
CA ASP A 283 6.43 16.00 -9.42
C ASP A 283 6.54 15.85 -10.93
N ASP A 284 7.72 16.17 -11.49
CA ASP A 284 7.98 15.98 -12.91
C ASP A 284 7.90 14.51 -13.34
N THR A 285 7.20 14.25 -14.44
CA THR A 285 6.94 12.88 -14.93
C THR A 285 8.22 12.15 -15.27
N MET A 286 9.18 12.81 -15.94
CA MET A 286 10.43 12.16 -16.35
C MET A 286 11.29 11.85 -15.14
N ASN A 287 11.35 12.77 -14.17
CA ASN A 287 12.06 12.54 -12.93
C ASN A 287 11.43 11.44 -12.06
N ARG A 288 10.10 11.31 -12.04
CA ARG A 288 9.40 10.18 -11.39
C ARG A 288 9.80 8.84 -11.98
N ILE A 289 9.83 8.74 -13.31
CA ILE A 289 10.26 7.53 -14.02
C ILE A 289 11.73 7.23 -13.69
N LYS A 290 12.61 8.23 -13.77
CA LYS A 290 14.03 8.07 -13.41
C LYS A 290 14.22 7.55 -11.99
N VAL A 291 13.53 8.15 -11.01
CA VAL A 291 13.63 7.73 -9.60
C VAL A 291 13.10 6.30 -9.42
N PHE A 292 11.97 5.96 -10.05
CA PHE A 292 11.43 4.60 -10.00
C PHE A 292 12.41 3.58 -10.59
N THR A 293 12.97 3.86 -11.77
CA THR A 293 13.99 3.01 -12.40
C THR A 293 15.23 2.86 -11.53
N CYS A 294 15.70 3.94 -10.90
CA CYS A 294 16.83 3.86 -9.97
C CYS A 294 16.51 2.98 -8.76
N CYS A 295 15.34 3.15 -8.12
CA CYS A 295 14.91 2.28 -7.02
C CYS A 295 14.84 0.81 -7.43
N PHE A 296 14.31 0.53 -8.62
CA PHE A 296 14.28 -0.81 -9.19
C PHE A 296 15.68 -1.38 -9.38
N THR A 297 16.59 -0.64 -10.02
CA THR A 297 17.97 -1.08 -10.28
C THR A 297 18.74 -1.30 -8.97
N ILE A 298 18.63 -0.37 -8.01
CA ILE A 298 19.25 -0.50 -6.68
C ILE A 298 18.73 -1.77 -5.99
N SER A 299 17.40 -1.98 -5.99
CA SER A 299 16.81 -3.16 -5.35
C SER A 299 17.23 -4.47 -5.99
N ALA A 300 17.29 -4.53 -7.33
CA ALA A 300 17.73 -5.71 -8.06
C ALA A 300 19.20 -6.01 -7.76
N CYS A 301 20.07 -5.00 -7.83
CA CYS A 301 21.51 -5.17 -7.56
C CYS A 301 21.77 -5.59 -6.11
N GLN A 302 21.09 -4.96 -5.15
CA GLN A 302 21.22 -5.31 -3.74
C GLN A 302 20.81 -6.76 -3.49
N LEU A 303 19.68 -7.20 -4.07
CA LEU A 303 19.14 -8.55 -3.87
C LEU A 303 20.09 -9.60 -4.45
N THR A 304 20.53 -9.41 -5.69
CA THR A 304 21.50 -10.31 -6.32
C THR A 304 22.83 -10.32 -5.57
N THR A 305 23.34 -9.15 -5.16
CA THR A 305 24.63 -9.06 -4.43
C THR A 305 24.56 -9.78 -3.09
N LYS A 306 23.46 -9.61 -2.34
CA LYS A 306 23.26 -10.27 -1.04
C LYS A 306 23.06 -11.77 -1.20
N ALA A 307 22.26 -12.20 -2.18
CA ALA A 307 22.04 -13.60 -2.47
C ALA A 307 23.35 -14.29 -2.87
N LEU A 308 24.12 -13.68 -3.78
CA LEU A 308 25.43 -14.18 -4.19
C LEU A 308 26.41 -14.25 -3.02
N ALA A 309 26.47 -13.22 -2.16
CA ALA A 309 27.31 -13.25 -0.96
C ALA A 309 26.98 -14.45 -0.05
N CYS A 310 25.69 -14.65 0.23
CA CYS A 310 25.22 -15.78 1.03
C CYS A 310 25.58 -17.12 0.37
N SER A 311 25.35 -17.27 -0.93
CA SER A 311 25.66 -18.50 -1.66
C SER A 311 27.17 -18.82 -1.68
N LEU A 312 28.03 -17.84 -1.95
CA LEU A 312 29.50 -18.00 -1.94
C LEU A 312 30.03 -18.42 -0.56
N CYS A 313 29.41 -17.93 0.51
CA CYS A 313 29.72 -18.31 1.87
C CYS A 313 29.15 -19.70 2.24
N ALA A 314 27.93 -20.01 1.78
CA ALA A 314 27.25 -21.28 2.01
C ALA A 314 28.01 -22.48 1.45
N VAL A 315 28.64 -22.34 0.27
CA VAL A 315 29.46 -23.40 -0.35
C VAL A 315 30.61 -23.82 0.57
N GLN A 316 31.16 -22.89 1.34
CA GLN A 316 32.25 -23.16 2.27
C GLN A 316 31.69 -23.72 3.59
N ASN A 317 30.74 -23.00 4.19
CA ASN A 317 30.12 -23.36 5.45
C ASN A 317 28.79 -22.63 5.64
N MET A 318 27.68 -23.38 5.55
CA MET A 318 26.34 -22.87 5.77
C MET A 318 26.16 -22.23 7.17
N PHE A 319 26.86 -22.71 8.19
CA PHE A 319 26.79 -22.14 9.54
C PHE A 319 27.26 -20.68 9.58
N THR A 320 28.28 -20.32 8.79
CA THR A 320 28.79 -18.95 8.71
C THR A 320 27.73 -17.99 8.14
N VAL A 321 26.88 -18.46 7.22
CA VAL A 321 25.77 -17.67 6.67
C VAL A 321 24.74 -17.37 7.75
N PHE A 322 24.32 -18.37 8.52
CA PHE A 322 23.40 -18.18 9.64
C PHE A 322 23.97 -17.23 10.71
N MET A 323 25.25 -17.36 11.03
CA MET A 323 25.92 -16.45 11.96
C MET A 323 25.96 -15.02 11.42
N TYR A 324 26.29 -14.82 10.14
CA TYR A 324 26.30 -13.49 9.52
C TYR A 324 24.91 -12.84 9.55
N LEU A 325 23.87 -13.54 9.10
CA LEU A 325 22.50 -13.02 9.09
C LEU A 325 21.99 -12.79 10.53
N GLY A 326 22.26 -13.72 11.45
CA GLY A 326 21.87 -13.64 12.85
C GLY A 326 22.54 -12.49 13.60
N VAL A 327 23.85 -12.31 13.43
CA VAL A 327 24.59 -11.18 14.03
C VAL A 327 24.11 -9.86 13.46
N ASN A 328 23.90 -9.77 12.14
CA ASN A 328 23.41 -8.55 11.51
C ASN A 328 22.00 -8.15 12.03
N MET A 329 21.11 -9.13 12.17
CA MET A 329 19.78 -8.94 12.76
C MET A 329 19.87 -8.59 14.25
N GLY A 330 20.73 -9.27 15.03
CA GLY A 330 20.95 -9.01 16.44
C GLY A 330 21.47 -7.60 16.71
N CYS A 331 22.44 -7.14 15.91
CA CYS A 331 22.94 -5.76 15.97
C CYS A 331 21.85 -4.72 15.70
N PHE A 332 20.94 -5.00 14.77
CA PHE A 332 19.79 -4.12 14.51
C PHE A 332 18.84 -4.04 15.69
N PHE A 333 18.47 -5.18 16.28
CA PHE A 333 17.60 -5.20 17.46
C PHE A 333 18.27 -4.53 18.66
N LEU A 334 19.57 -4.75 18.88
CA LEU A 334 20.33 -4.08 19.92
C LEU A 334 20.36 -2.56 19.69
N TYR A 335 20.60 -2.11 18.46
CA TYR A 335 20.55 -0.70 18.09
C TYR A 335 19.19 -0.06 18.40
N LYS A 336 18.08 -0.73 18.05
CA LYS A 336 16.72 -0.24 18.36
C LYS A 336 16.40 -0.31 19.86
N LEU A 337 16.88 -1.33 20.57
CA LEU A 337 16.71 -1.49 22.01
C LEU A 337 17.43 -0.39 22.78
N CYS A 338 18.71 -0.13 22.47
CA CYS A 338 19.51 0.93 23.09
C CYS A 338 18.90 2.32 22.90
N ARG A 339 18.12 2.53 21.83
CA ARG A 339 17.42 3.78 21.55
C ARG A 339 15.98 3.83 22.05
N GLY A 340 15.49 2.75 22.66
CA GLY A 340 14.10 2.66 23.13
C GLY A 340 13.04 2.70 22.02
N ASP A 341 13.41 2.43 20.76
CA ASP A 341 12.57 2.63 19.56
C ASP A 341 12.12 1.30 18.93
N LEU A 342 12.01 0.23 19.72
CA LEU A 342 11.54 -1.07 19.23
C LEU A 342 10.06 -1.08 18.89
N THR A 343 9.23 -0.36 19.66
CA THR A 343 7.77 -0.40 19.53
C THR A 343 7.32 0.16 18.19
N THR A 344 6.33 -0.48 17.58
CA THR A 344 5.74 -0.04 16.32
C THR A 344 4.94 1.26 16.48
N PRO A 345 4.75 2.02 15.39
CA PRO A 345 3.93 3.22 15.43
C PRO A 345 2.45 2.91 15.67
N ASN A 346 1.98 1.71 15.34
CA ASN A 346 0.58 1.32 15.51
C ASN A 346 0.16 1.26 17.00
N PRO A 347 -1.07 1.67 17.36
CA PRO A 347 -1.53 1.79 18.74
C PRO A 347 -1.93 0.41 19.32
N ILE A 348 -0.96 -0.49 19.41
CA ILE A 348 -1.09 -1.84 19.95
C ILE A 348 -0.46 -1.87 21.34
N TYR A 349 -1.18 -2.44 22.32
CA TYR A 349 -0.80 -2.45 23.72
C TYR A 349 -0.62 -3.88 24.28
N GLY A 350 0.01 -3.99 25.45
CA GLY A 350 0.25 -5.27 26.13
C GLY A 350 1.34 -6.14 25.48
N VAL A 351 1.28 -7.46 25.74
CA VAL A 351 2.25 -8.45 25.22
C VAL A 351 2.22 -8.51 23.70
N LEU A 352 1.02 -8.38 23.10
CA LEU A 352 0.84 -8.39 21.65
C LEU A 352 1.64 -7.27 20.95
N SER A 353 1.77 -6.11 21.60
CA SER A 353 2.60 -5.01 21.11
C SER A 353 4.06 -5.41 20.91
N VAL A 354 4.62 -6.17 21.87
CA VAL A 354 6.02 -6.62 21.82
C VAL A 354 6.21 -7.63 20.70
N VAL A 355 5.31 -8.62 20.59
CA VAL A 355 5.39 -9.67 19.57
C VAL A 355 5.24 -9.08 18.17
N ILE A 356 4.21 -8.27 17.93
CA ILE A 356 3.99 -7.63 16.62
C ILE A 356 5.15 -6.69 16.30
N SER A 357 5.65 -5.93 17.28
CA SER A 357 6.81 -5.07 17.04
C SER A 357 8.04 -5.86 16.65
N PHE A 358 8.31 -6.98 17.31
CA PHE A 358 9.43 -7.84 16.94
C PHE A 358 9.29 -8.37 15.51
N LEU A 359 8.12 -8.91 15.16
CA LEU A 359 7.87 -9.47 13.83
C LEU A 359 7.96 -8.41 12.73
N GLU A 360 7.30 -7.26 12.91
CA GLU A 360 7.33 -6.17 11.93
C GLU A 360 8.77 -5.66 11.72
N ARG A 361 9.55 -5.54 12.80
CA ARG A 361 10.96 -5.13 12.75
C ARG A 361 11.82 -6.16 12.03
N PHE A 362 11.62 -7.45 12.32
CA PHE A 362 12.32 -8.55 11.66
C PHE A 362 12.04 -8.58 10.16
N CYS A 363 10.77 -8.47 9.77
CA CYS A 363 10.36 -8.43 8.37
C CYS A 363 10.92 -7.20 7.64
N HIS A 364 10.71 -5.98 8.18
CA HIS A 364 11.22 -4.76 7.57
C HIS A 364 12.74 -4.77 7.42
N LYS A 365 13.46 -5.29 8.43
CA LYS A 365 14.91 -5.40 8.36
C LYS A 365 15.36 -6.40 7.30
N THR A 366 14.74 -7.58 7.26
CA THR A 366 15.05 -8.61 6.25
C THR A 366 14.79 -8.10 4.85
N VAL A 367 13.61 -7.50 4.60
CA VAL A 367 13.30 -6.92 3.30
C VAL A 367 14.30 -5.83 2.94
N THR A 368 14.68 -4.95 3.86
CA THR A 368 15.65 -3.89 3.57
C THR A 368 17.04 -4.42 3.23
N ASP A 369 17.52 -5.43 3.96
CA ASP A 369 18.86 -6.00 3.76
C ASP A 369 19.06 -6.53 2.35
N PHE A 370 18.01 -7.17 1.82
CA PHE A 370 18.03 -7.81 0.52
C PHE A 370 17.56 -6.88 -0.60
N THR A 371 16.58 -6.00 -0.39
CA THR A 371 15.97 -5.21 -1.49
C THR A 371 16.34 -3.73 -1.48
N ALA A 372 17.10 -3.26 -0.50
CA ALA A 372 17.38 -1.83 -0.34
C ALA A 372 16.13 -0.93 -0.42
N ASN A 373 14.98 -1.41 0.07
CA ASN A 373 13.72 -0.68 0.00
C ASN A 373 13.88 0.72 0.61
N VAL A 374 13.79 1.77 -0.22
CA VAL A 374 14.17 3.13 0.16
C VAL A 374 13.21 3.72 1.19
N HIS A 375 11.93 3.33 1.16
CA HIS A 375 10.97 3.76 2.16
C HIS A 375 11.39 3.38 3.59
N MET A 376 12.11 2.27 3.76
CA MET A 376 12.56 1.77 5.06
C MET A 376 13.60 2.67 5.75
N ARG A 377 14.10 3.71 5.07
CA ARG A 377 14.85 4.83 5.67
C ARG A 377 14.01 5.66 6.65
N SER A 378 12.70 5.48 6.66
CA SER A 378 11.79 6.10 7.63
C SER A 378 12.25 5.81 9.05
N ASN A 379 12.19 6.84 9.91
CA ASN A 379 12.54 6.71 11.32
C ASN A 379 11.60 5.76 12.07
N TYR A 380 10.39 5.53 11.53
CA TYR A 380 9.47 4.51 12.04
C TYR A 380 9.90 3.08 11.69
N CYS A 381 10.79 2.90 10.70
CA CYS A 381 11.36 1.64 10.25
C CYS A 381 12.81 1.50 10.75
N LEU A 382 13.82 1.51 9.87
CA LEU A 382 15.23 1.37 10.27
C LEU A 382 15.85 2.71 10.71
N GLY A 383 15.41 3.80 10.08
CA GLY A 383 16.02 5.13 10.18
C GLY A 383 17.15 5.32 9.16
N GLY A 384 17.37 6.58 8.77
CA GLY A 384 18.26 6.96 7.67
C GLY A 384 19.66 6.37 7.76
N LEU A 385 20.41 6.75 8.80
CA LEU A 385 21.82 6.37 8.92
C LEU A 385 22.02 4.84 8.94
N TYR A 386 21.13 4.13 9.66
CA TYR A 386 21.21 2.67 9.76
C TYR A 386 20.88 1.99 8.43
N TRP A 387 19.89 2.53 7.69
CA TRP A 387 19.57 2.08 6.34
C TRP A 387 20.79 2.24 5.42
N THR A 388 21.42 3.42 5.39
CA THR A 388 22.61 3.66 4.55
C THR A 388 23.78 2.74 4.92
N PHE A 389 24.06 2.55 6.21
CA PHE A 389 25.08 1.59 6.66
C PHE A 389 24.79 0.17 6.17
N THR A 390 23.53 -0.26 6.28
CA THR A 390 23.09 -1.59 5.85
C THR A 390 23.34 -1.80 4.37
N ILE A 391 22.94 -0.85 3.52
CA ILE A 391 23.09 -0.98 2.07
C ILE A 391 24.58 -1.00 1.69
N LEU A 392 25.37 -0.05 2.20
CA LEU A 392 26.80 0.02 1.90
C LEU A 392 27.60 -1.19 2.42
N SER A 393 27.13 -1.86 3.47
CA SER A 393 27.80 -3.06 4.01
C SER A 393 27.70 -4.28 3.09
N THR A 394 26.64 -4.37 2.27
CA THR A 394 26.37 -5.56 1.45
C THR A 394 27.45 -5.81 0.38
N PRO A 395 27.85 -4.82 -0.45
CA PRO A 395 28.97 -4.96 -1.38
C PRO A 395 30.28 -5.41 -0.71
N VAL A 396 30.60 -4.82 0.45
CA VAL A 396 31.82 -5.13 1.20
C VAL A 396 31.81 -6.58 1.65
N VAL A 397 30.70 -7.06 2.22
CA VAL A 397 30.57 -8.46 2.63
C VAL A 397 30.64 -9.41 1.43
N CYS A 398 30.04 -9.04 0.30
CA CYS A 398 30.10 -9.85 -0.92
C CYS A 398 31.53 -10.02 -1.43
N LEU A 399 32.33 -8.94 -1.43
CA LEU A 399 33.76 -9.00 -1.76
C LEU A 399 34.55 -9.89 -0.79
N VAL A 400 34.30 -9.78 0.52
CA VAL A 400 34.97 -10.60 1.53
C VAL A 400 34.63 -12.09 1.35
N PHE A 401 33.35 -12.43 1.14
CA PHE A 401 32.92 -13.81 0.93
C PHE A 401 33.39 -14.36 -0.42
N GLY A 402 33.44 -13.53 -1.46
CA GLY A 402 34.05 -13.87 -2.75
C GLY A 402 35.54 -14.18 -2.63
N ALA A 403 36.30 -13.35 -1.92
CA ALA A 403 37.72 -13.61 -1.66
C ALA A 403 37.93 -14.91 -0.90
N ARG A 404 37.14 -15.16 0.15
CA ARG A 404 37.19 -16.43 0.90
C ARG A 404 36.84 -17.64 0.04
N TYR A 405 35.84 -17.51 -0.84
CA TYR A 405 35.43 -18.57 -1.76
C TYR A 405 36.56 -18.97 -2.70
N LEU A 406 37.30 -18.01 -3.25
CA LEU A 406 38.45 -18.29 -4.12
C LEU A 406 39.59 -18.99 -3.36
N THR A 407 39.92 -18.52 -2.15
CA THR A 407 40.92 -19.20 -1.31
C THR A 407 40.48 -20.62 -0.95
N TYR A 408 39.17 -20.84 -0.78
CA TYR A 408 38.61 -22.17 -0.50
C TYR A 408 38.80 -23.09 -1.72
N ILE A 409 38.43 -22.66 -2.93
CA ILE A 409 38.62 -23.46 -4.14
C ILE A 409 40.10 -23.76 -4.40
N GLU A 410 40.99 -22.77 -4.27
CA GLU A 410 42.43 -22.99 -4.45
C GLU A 410 42.99 -24.03 -3.46
N SER A 411 42.49 -24.03 -2.22
CA SER A 411 42.88 -25.02 -1.20
C SER A 411 42.27 -26.40 -1.42
N ASP A 412 41.08 -26.49 -2.02
CA ASP A 412 40.35 -27.74 -2.25
C ASP A 412 40.71 -28.39 -3.60
N ALA A 413 41.34 -27.66 -4.53
CA ALA A 413 41.85 -28.16 -5.81
C ALA A 413 42.89 -29.30 -5.69
N GLY A 414 43.38 -29.59 -4.48
CA GLY A 414 44.22 -30.75 -4.16
C GLY A 414 43.47 -32.02 -3.74
N LYS A 415 42.13 -31.98 -3.64
CA LYS A 415 41.27 -33.13 -3.34
C LYS A 415 40.36 -33.35 -4.55
N GLU A 416 40.26 -34.59 -5.03
CA GLU A 416 39.43 -35.00 -6.17
C GLU A 416 37.90 -34.85 -5.89
N ARG A 417 37.45 -33.62 -5.62
CA ARG A 417 36.03 -33.25 -5.68
C ARG A 417 35.83 -32.49 -6.97
N GLU A 418 35.07 -33.07 -7.88
CA GLU A 418 34.47 -32.36 -9.00
C GLU A 418 33.49 -31.32 -8.43
N LEU A 419 33.97 -30.11 -8.12
CA LEU A 419 33.10 -28.98 -7.84
C LEU A 419 32.33 -28.65 -9.13
N PRO A 420 30.98 -28.77 -9.16
CA PRO A 420 30.18 -28.67 -10.39
C PRO A 420 30.24 -27.34 -11.14
N PHE A 421 30.73 -26.29 -10.48
CA PHE A 421 30.70 -24.91 -10.95
C PHE A 421 31.91 -24.11 -10.42
N ILE A 422 33.08 -24.29 -11.03
CA ILE A 422 34.23 -23.42 -10.71
C ILE A 422 34.03 -22.10 -11.46
N LEU A 423 33.32 -21.15 -10.84
CA LEU A 423 33.46 -19.74 -11.24
C LEU A 423 34.93 -19.38 -11.07
N THR A 424 35.57 -19.01 -12.17
CA THR A 424 36.92 -18.45 -12.13
C THR A 424 36.92 -17.15 -11.31
N ALA A 425 38.05 -16.80 -10.71
CA ALA A 425 38.23 -15.53 -10.00
C ALA A 425 37.75 -14.32 -10.84
N THR A 426 38.05 -14.33 -12.14
CA THR A 426 37.63 -13.31 -13.09
C THR A 426 36.11 -13.22 -13.22
N GLN A 427 35.39 -14.34 -13.25
CA GLN A 427 33.93 -14.35 -13.34
C GLN A 427 33.28 -13.89 -12.03
N VAL A 428 33.76 -14.36 -10.87
CA VAL A 428 33.25 -13.95 -9.55
C VAL A 428 33.39 -12.44 -9.39
N TYR A 429 34.60 -11.90 -9.55
CA TYR A 429 34.84 -10.47 -9.39
C TYR A 429 34.25 -9.63 -10.52
N GLY A 430 34.13 -10.18 -11.73
CA GLY A 430 33.45 -9.52 -12.84
C GLY A 430 31.96 -9.28 -12.55
N VAL A 431 31.26 -10.30 -12.05
CA VAL A 431 29.84 -10.18 -11.65
C VAL A 431 29.68 -9.25 -10.46
N ILE A 432 30.47 -9.44 -9.38
CA ILE A 432 30.40 -8.59 -8.19
C ILE A 432 30.72 -7.14 -8.55
N GLY A 433 31.79 -6.89 -9.30
CA GLY A 433 32.18 -5.55 -9.74
C GLY A 433 31.11 -4.90 -10.62
N GLY A 434 30.52 -5.64 -11.55
CA GLY A 434 29.42 -5.17 -12.40
C GLY A 434 28.19 -4.74 -11.60
N LEU A 435 27.78 -5.55 -10.61
CA LEU A 435 26.66 -5.22 -9.72
C LEU A 435 26.94 -3.97 -8.88
N ILE A 436 28.14 -3.87 -8.29
CA ILE A 436 28.54 -2.70 -7.48
C ILE A 436 28.56 -1.43 -8.33
N VAL A 437 29.13 -1.47 -9.53
CA VAL A 437 29.20 -0.32 -10.43
C VAL A 437 27.79 0.09 -10.87
N LEU A 438 26.93 -0.86 -11.22
CA LEU A 438 25.55 -0.59 -11.61
C LEU A 438 24.75 0.04 -10.46
N GLU A 439 24.87 -0.50 -9.25
CA GLU A 439 24.23 0.03 -8.05
C GLU A 439 24.74 1.45 -7.73
N ALA A 440 26.05 1.68 -7.78
CA ALA A 440 26.65 2.99 -7.55
C ALA A 440 26.18 4.02 -8.58
N MET A 441 26.13 3.66 -9.87
CA MET A 441 25.59 4.53 -10.91
C MET A 441 24.11 4.86 -10.66
N ALA A 442 23.30 3.86 -10.26
CA ALA A 442 21.90 4.08 -9.93
C ALA A 442 21.74 5.02 -8.73
N PHE A 443 22.58 4.91 -7.69
CA PHE A 443 22.59 5.86 -6.58
C PHE A 443 22.99 7.27 -7.01
N VAL A 444 24.01 7.43 -7.85
CA VAL A 444 24.42 8.74 -8.37
C VAL A 444 23.26 9.40 -9.12
N VAL A 445 22.59 8.67 -10.01
CA VAL A 445 21.41 9.20 -10.73
C VAL A 445 20.25 9.49 -9.77
N TYR A 446 20.01 8.61 -8.79
CA TYR A 446 18.97 8.80 -7.78
C TYR A 446 19.17 10.10 -6.99
N PHE A 447 20.35 10.30 -6.38
CA PHE A 447 20.64 11.48 -5.57
C PHE A 447 20.67 12.78 -6.38
N ASN A 448 21.02 12.72 -7.67
CA ASN A 448 20.94 13.86 -8.57
C ASN A 448 19.51 14.18 -9.05
N THR A 449 18.55 13.27 -8.87
CA THR A 449 17.17 13.44 -9.34
C THR A 449 16.20 13.79 -8.20
N ILE A 450 16.41 13.26 -7.00
CA ILE A 450 15.51 13.53 -5.87
C ILE A 450 15.57 14.98 -5.39
N MET A 451 14.52 15.40 -4.68
CA MET A 451 14.44 16.72 -4.07
C MET A 451 15.56 16.89 -3.00
N PRO A 452 16.48 17.87 -3.14
CA PRO A 452 17.67 17.98 -2.27
C PRO A 452 17.37 18.10 -0.77
N LYS A 453 16.23 18.72 -0.42
CA LYS A 453 15.72 18.85 0.96
C LYS A 453 15.68 17.52 1.71
N TYR A 454 15.43 16.41 1.01
CA TYR A 454 15.22 15.10 1.62
C TYR A 454 16.49 14.24 1.69
N ILE A 455 17.62 14.68 1.14
CA ILE A 455 18.90 13.95 1.25
C ILE A 455 19.29 13.75 2.71
N SER A 456 18.98 14.73 3.58
CA SER A 456 19.18 14.66 5.02
C SER A 456 18.48 13.48 5.71
N SER A 457 17.46 12.92 5.09
CA SER A 457 16.77 11.74 5.62
C SER A 457 17.60 10.46 5.54
N PHE A 458 18.63 10.40 4.68
CA PHE A 458 19.48 9.22 4.51
C PHE A 458 20.60 9.13 5.56
N TYR A 459 20.97 10.23 6.19
CA TYR A 459 21.96 10.24 7.28
C TYR A 459 21.37 10.70 8.61
N SER A 460 20.04 10.78 8.71
CA SER A 460 19.38 11.17 9.94
C SER A 460 19.57 10.13 11.04
N MET A 461 19.96 10.58 12.24
CA MET A 461 20.02 9.78 13.46
C MET A 461 18.76 9.88 14.32
N ARG A 462 17.68 10.49 13.81
CA ARG A 462 16.44 10.70 14.57
C ARG A 462 15.73 9.39 14.87
N THR A 463 15.01 9.36 15.98
CA THR A 463 14.20 8.19 16.38
C THR A 463 12.76 8.30 15.86
N GLY A 464 12.01 7.19 15.94
CA GLY A 464 10.56 7.22 15.73
C GLY A 464 9.83 8.14 16.71
N HIS A 465 10.35 8.30 17.94
CA HIS A 465 9.81 9.21 18.96
C HIS A 465 9.94 10.68 18.51
N ASP A 466 11.14 11.08 18.09
CA ASP A 466 11.40 12.44 17.59
C ASP A 466 10.53 12.77 16.37
N SER A 467 10.32 11.77 15.52
CA SER A 467 9.49 11.92 14.33
C SER A 467 8.02 12.12 14.67
N CYS A 468 7.51 11.40 15.68
CA CYS A 468 6.16 11.56 16.18
C CYS A 468 5.94 12.94 16.82
N LYS A 469 6.85 13.37 17.70
CA LYS A 469 6.82 14.70 18.32
C LYS A 469 6.80 15.81 17.27
N ARG A 470 7.67 15.71 16.26
CA ARG A 470 7.79 16.72 15.23
C ARG A 470 6.59 16.77 14.28
N LYS A 471 5.90 15.65 14.03
CA LYS A 471 4.62 15.68 13.31
C LYS A 471 3.61 16.59 14.02
N PHE A 472 3.51 16.49 15.34
CA PHE A 472 2.63 17.35 16.12
C PHE A 472 3.07 18.82 16.11
N LEU A 473 4.37 19.09 16.22
CA LEU A 473 4.88 20.47 16.26
C LEU A 473 4.83 21.19 14.91
N ASN A 474 4.98 20.48 13.79
CA ASN A 474 5.02 21.12 12.46
C ASN A 474 3.63 21.53 11.94
N HIS A 475 2.56 20.93 12.47
CA HIS A 475 1.20 21.15 12.01
C HIS A 475 0.47 22.17 12.90
N GLU A 476 1.18 23.16 13.45
CA GLU A 476 0.61 24.10 14.42
C GLU A 476 -0.68 24.77 13.93
N ASP A 477 -0.74 25.05 12.63
CA ASP A 477 -1.85 25.69 11.93
C ASP A 477 -2.94 24.71 11.40
N ASP A 478 -2.70 23.39 11.47
CA ASP A 478 -3.63 22.36 10.99
C ASP A 478 -4.00 21.37 12.10
N ASP A 479 -5.11 21.67 12.76
CA ASP A 479 -5.69 20.87 13.84
C ASP A 479 -5.98 19.42 13.42
N LYS A 480 -6.37 19.18 12.15
CA LYS A 480 -6.68 17.83 11.63
C LYS A 480 -5.44 16.95 11.62
N TYR A 481 -4.30 17.48 11.16
CA TYR A 481 -3.04 16.72 11.13
C TYR A 481 -2.37 16.64 12.49
N ARG A 482 -2.51 17.65 13.37
CA ARG A 482 -2.06 17.54 14.77
C ARG A 482 -2.74 16.39 15.51
N LEU A 483 -4.06 16.25 15.34
CA LEU A 483 -4.83 15.20 16.04
C LEU A 483 -4.40 13.79 15.63
N ASN A 484 -3.79 13.60 14.45
CA ASN A 484 -3.23 12.32 14.03
C ASN A 484 -2.06 11.82 14.92
N ILE A 485 -1.57 12.62 15.88
CA ILE A 485 -0.66 12.11 16.91
C ILE A 485 -1.29 10.94 17.69
N LEU A 486 -2.61 10.97 17.91
CA LEU A 486 -3.35 9.96 18.68
C LEU A 486 -3.49 8.62 17.96
N THR A 487 -3.28 8.60 16.63
CA THR A 487 -3.24 7.33 15.88
C THR A 487 -1.92 6.60 16.05
N ASN A 488 -0.89 7.26 16.62
CA ASN A 488 0.37 6.63 16.95
C ASN A 488 0.35 6.06 18.38
N ASN A 489 1.15 5.02 18.60
CA ASN A 489 1.36 4.42 19.91
C ASN A 489 1.78 5.47 20.95
N ARG A 490 1.06 5.54 22.07
CA ARG A 490 1.34 6.47 23.20
C ARG A 490 2.81 6.49 23.61
N LYS A 491 3.49 5.33 23.59
CA LYS A 491 4.91 5.24 23.96
C LYS A 491 5.79 6.15 23.10
N LYS A 492 5.43 6.42 21.83
CA LYS A 492 6.21 7.25 20.92
C LYS A 492 6.11 8.76 21.20
N TRP A 493 5.03 9.21 21.82
CA TRP A 493 4.80 10.63 22.10
C TRP A 493 4.60 10.94 23.59
N ARG A 494 4.88 9.98 24.47
CA ARG A 494 4.80 10.12 25.94
C ARG A 494 5.53 11.35 26.50
N SER A 495 6.59 11.81 25.84
CA SER A 495 7.35 12.99 26.27
C SER A 495 6.62 14.32 26.10
N ILE A 496 5.57 14.37 25.28
CA ILE A 496 4.73 15.56 25.04
C ILE A 496 3.27 15.28 25.41
N GLU A 497 3.03 14.27 26.26
CA GLU A 497 1.68 13.81 26.57
C GLU A 497 0.82 14.91 27.22
N ASN A 498 1.41 15.67 28.15
CA ASN A 498 0.74 16.79 28.80
C ASN A 498 0.40 17.89 27.79
N ASP A 499 1.36 18.29 26.96
CA ASP A 499 1.15 19.31 25.92
C ASP A 499 0.01 18.93 24.96
N VAL A 500 -0.06 17.65 24.58
CA VAL A 500 -1.14 17.12 23.72
C VAL A 500 -2.48 17.14 24.45
N ALA A 501 -2.52 16.70 25.71
CA ALA A 501 -3.74 16.66 26.51
C ALA A 501 -4.31 18.06 26.76
N GLU A 502 -3.47 19.03 27.11
CA GLU A 502 -3.85 20.44 27.28
C GLU A 502 -4.39 21.03 25.97
N TRP A 503 -3.69 20.81 24.86
CA TRP A 503 -4.12 21.28 23.54
C TRP A 503 -5.46 20.66 23.10
N VAL A 504 -5.63 19.33 23.22
CA VAL A 504 -6.88 18.64 22.87
C VAL A 504 -8.04 19.17 23.73
N THR A 505 -7.85 19.26 25.05
CA THR A 505 -8.89 19.72 25.97
C THR A 505 -9.35 21.14 25.64
N LYS A 506 -8.41 22.03 25.29
CA LYS A 506 -8.72 23.40 24.88
C LYS A 506 -9.47 23.48 23.55
N LYS A 507 -9.15 22.63 22.59
CA LYS A 507 -9.68 22.69 21.22
C LYS A 507 -11.02 22.00 21.01
N ILE A 508 -11.36 20.99 21.81
CA ILE A 508 -12.64 20.26 21.69
C ILE A 508 -13.88 21.19 21.67
N PRO A 509 -14.01 22.18 22.57
CA PRO A 509 -15.12 23.13 22.52
C PRO A 509 -15.19 23.88 21.19
N GLU A 510 -14.06 24.42 20.71
CA GLU A 510 -13.97 25.12 19.43
C GLU A 510 -14.41 24.23 18.26
N TRP A 511 -13.99 22.96 18.22
CA TRP A 511 -14.40 22.01 17.17
C TRP A 511 -15.87 21.59 17.28
N ASN A 512 -16.42 21.53 18.50
CA ASN A 512 -17.83 21.23 18.70
C ASN A 512 -18.74 22.40 18.28
N GLU A 513 -18.25 23.63 18.35
CA GLU A 513 -18.97 24.81 17.85
C GLU A 513 -18.83 24.96 16.34
N SER A 514 -17.60 24.91 15.83
CA SER A 514 -17.31 25.10 14.40
C SER A 514 -17.70 23.91 13.51
N GLN A 515 -17.82 22.70 14.08
CA GLN A 515 -18.16 21.45 13.37
C GLN A 515 -17.43 21.30 12.02
N PRO A 516 -16.07 21.33 12.00
CA PRO A 516 -15.35 21.21 10.74
C PRO A 516 -15.60 19.83 10.13
N GLU A 517 -15.55 19.71 8.80
CA GLU A 517 -15.95 18.48 8.07
C GLU A 517 -15.23 17.22 8.55
N TRP A 518 -13.97 17.35 8.97
CA TRP A 518 -13.16 16.24 9.48
C TRP A 518 -13.54 15.81 10.91
N TRP A 519 -14.30 16.61 11.67
CA TRP A 519 -14.70 16.36 13.07
C TRP A 519 -15.91 15.41 13.17
N ASN A 520 -15.75 14.21 12.64
CA ASN A 520 -16.77 13.18 12.59
C ASN A 520 -16.69 12.20 13.78
N ALA A 521 -17.63 11.24 13.82
CA ALA A 521 -17.68 10.22 14.89
C ALA A 521 -16.39 9.37 14.96
N GLN A 522 -15.76 9.10 13.81
CA GLN A 522 -14.50 8.35 13.76
C GLN A 522 -13.34 9.11 14.41
N LYS A 523 -13.23 10.43 14.22
CA LYS A 523 -12.22 11.25 14.90
C LYS A 523 -12.47 11.35 16.40
N LYS A 524 -13.74 11.46 16.80
CA LYS A 524 -14.15 11.48 18.22
C LYS A 524 -13.82 10.17 18.94
N SER A 525 -14.01 9.02 18.28
CA SER A 525 -13.73 7.71 18.86
C SER A 525 -12.23 7.42 19.05
N ILE A 526 -11.35 8.09 18.29
CA ILE A 526 -9.89 7.96 18.43
C ILE A 526 -9.39 8.61 19.73
N ILE A 527 -10.09 9.62 20.26
CA ILE A 527 -9.66 10.36 21.46
C ILE A 527 -9.90 9.49 22.71
N PRO A 528 -8.84 9.07 23.43
CA PRO A 528 -8.99 8.34 24.67
C PRO A 528 -9.46 9.26 25.80
N ASP A 529 -10.26 8.72 26.73
CA ASP A 529 -10.82 9.50 27.85
C ASP A 529 -9.73 10.18 28.70
N TRP A 530 -8.58 9.52 28.88
CA TRP A 530 -7.48 10.04 29.69
C TRP A 530 -6.72 11.22 29.06
N VAL A 531 -6.93 11.51 27.77
CA VAL A 531 -6.32 12.67 27.09
C VAL A 531 -7.10 13.95 27.40
N VAL A 532 -8.40 13.84 27.71
CA VAL A 532 -9.25 14.99 28.01
C VAL A 532 -9.19 15.24 29.51
N LEU A 533 -8.61 16.37 29.90
CA LEU A 533 -8.39 16.71 31.31
C LEU A 533 -9.68 17.20 32.01
N ASP A 534 -10.61 17.77 31.23
CA ASP A 534 -11.87 18.31 31.73
C ASP A 534 -13.02 17.30 31.56
N ALA A 535 -13.67 16.96 32.68
CA ALA A 535 -14.77 16.00 32.73
C ALA A 535 -16.02 16.50 31.99
N GLU A 536 -16.30 17.80 31.96
CA GLU A 536 -17.44 18.37 31.25
C GLU A 536 -17.22 18.28 29.74
N VAL A 537 -16.03 18.64 29.28
CA VAL A 537 -15.62 18.51 27.88
C VAL A 537 -15.68 17.05 27.43
N LEU A 538 -15.24 16.10 28.26
CA LEU A 538 -15.31 14.68 27.96
C LEU A 538 -16.76 14.19 27.78
N GLN A 539 -17.68 14.66 28.63
CA GLN A 539 -19.11 14.32 28.50
C GLN A 539 -19.70 14.82 27.16
N THR A 540 -19.28 15.98 26.66
CA THR A 540 -19.78 16.49 25.36
C THR A 540 -19.44 15.56 24.20
N ILE A 541 -18.25 14.94 24.21
CA ILE A 541 -17.82 14.00 23.18
C ILE A 541 -18.68 12.72 23.24
N ARG A 542 -18.80 12.12 24.44
CA ARG A 542 -19.44 10.82 24.62
C ARG A 542 -20.97 10.86 24.53
N ILE A 543 -21.61 11.94 24.99
CA ILE A 543 -23.07 12.13 24.82
C ILE A 543 -23.43 12.28 23.34
N THR A 544 -22.56 12.91 22.54
CA THR A 544 -22.77 13.05 21.09
C THR A 544 -22.65 11.71 20.36
N GLU A 545 -21.72 10.83 20.75
CA GLU A 545 -21.62 9.45 20.23
C GLU A 545 -22.87 8.63 20.56
N VAL A 546 -23.37 8.68 21.79
CA VAL A 546 -24.57 7.94 22.21
C VAL A 546 -25.84 8.45 21.50
N LYS A 547 -25.99 9.77 21.31
CA LYS A 547 -27.13 10.35 20.58
C LYS A 547 -27.12 9.96 19.09
N ARG A 548 -25.96 9.96 18.43
CA ARG A 548 -25.83 9.53 17.02
C ARG A 548 -25.96 8.02 16.85
N SER A 549 -25.43 7.20 17.76
CA SER A 549 -25.63 5.74 17.74
C SER A 549 -27.11 5.37 17.87
N ARG A 550 -27.87 6.09 18.71
CA ARG A 550 -29.33 5.94 18.78
C ARG A 550 -30.02 6.38 17.51
N GLN A 551 -29.58 7.47 16.86
CA GLN A 551 -30.13 7.90 15.57
C GLN A 551 -29.79 6.96 14.42
N SER A 552 -28.59 6.36 14.39
CA SER A 552 -28.22 5.37 13.36
C SER A 552 -28.96 4.05 13.57
N ILE A 553 -29.12 3.60 14.82
CA ILE A 553 -29.97 2.44 15.15
C ILE A 553 -31.43 2.76 14.82
N PHE A 554 -31.92 3.96 15.12
CA PHE A 554 -33.28 4.37 14.79
C PHE A 554 -33.50 4.48 13.28
N GLN A 555 -32.52 5.00 12.52
CA GLN A 555 -32.56 4.98 11.04
C GLN A 555 -32.44 3.58 10.47
N MET A 556 -31.64 2.70 11.06
CA MET A 556 -31.50 1.30 10.66
C MET A 556 -32.78 0.50 10.96
N VAL A 557 -33.43 0.77 12.09
CA VAL A 557 -34.75 0.22 12.47
C VAL A 557 -35.84 0.82 11.58
N MET A 558 -35.76 2.10 11.22
CA MET A 558 -36.70 2.74 10.28
C MET A 558 -36.53 2.22 8.84
N SER A 559 -35.30 1.93 8.40
CA SER A 559 -35.02 1.32 7.09
C SER A 559 -35.41 -0.15 7.06
N LEU A 560 -35.32 -0.86 8.20
CA LEU A 560 -35.84 -2.22 8.34
C LEU A 560 -37.37 -2.25 8.34
N SER A 561 -38.05 -1.22 8.89
CA SER A 561 -39.50 -1.08 8.79
C SER A 561 -40.01 -0.57 7.43
N PHE A 562 -39.10 -0.22 6.51
CA PHE A 562 -39.43 0.18 5.13
C PHE A 562 -39.21 -0.95 4.12
N PHE A 563 -38.79 -2.13 4.57
CA PHE A 563 -38.51 -3.31 3.73
C PHE A 563 -39.46 -4.49 4.00
N GLU A 564 -40.63 -4.25 4.58
CA GLU A 564 -41.76 -5.20 4.55
C GLU A 564 -42.76 -4.75 3.48
N HIS A 565 -42.43 -4.90 2.20
CA HIS A 565 -43.39 -5.16 1.12
C HIS A 565 -42.66 -5.91 0.01
N GLU A 566 -43.29 -6.98 -0.46
CA GLU A 566 -42.80 -8.01 -1.39
C GLU A 566 -41.89 -9.08 -0.75
N ASP A 567 -42.50 -10.10 -0.17
CA ASP A 567 -42.70 -11.34 -0.93
C ASP A 567 -43.70 -12.28 -0.23
N GLN A 568 -44.49 -12.92 -1.07
CA GLN A 568 -45.61 -13.79 -0.76
C GLN A 568 -45.10 -15.24 -0.67
N ASP A 569 -45.79 -16.05 0.14
CA ASP A 569 -45.72 -17.52 0.22
C ASP A 569 -44.64 -18.14 1.14
N ASP A 570 -44.94 -18.20 2.44
CA ASP A 570 -45.05 -19.45 3.23
C ASP A 570 -45.06 -19.12 4.74
N ASP A 571 -46.23 -18.85 5.34
CA ASP A 571 -46.33 -18.80 6.82
C ASP A 571 -47.77 -18.89 7.35
N ASN A 572 -48.44 -20.03 7.14
CA ASN A 572 -49.79 -20.25 7.68
C ASN A 572 -49.80 -20.77 9.15
N ASP A 573 -48.64 -21.06 9.74
CA ASP A 573 -48.55 -21.61 11.10
C ASP A 573 -48.17 -20.58 12.18
N ALA A 574 -47.47 -19.50 11.83
CA ALA A 574 -47.10 -18.43 12.76
C ALA A 574 -48.26 -17.49 13.12
N GLU A 575 -49.14 -17.20 12.14
CA GLU A 575 -50.27 -16.29 12.32
C GLU A 575 -51.34 -16.87 13.27
N THR A 576 -51.53 -18.19 13.24
CA THR A 576 -52.46 -18.92 14.10
C THR A 576 -52.01 -18.92 15.58
N SER A 577 -50.69 -18.94 15.82
CA SER A 577 -50.07 -18.85 17.14
C SER A 577 -50.18 -17.44 17.74
N LEU A 578 -49.97 -16.41 16.91
CA LEU A 578 -50.08 -15.00 17.32
C LEU A 578 -51.53 -14.57 17.56
N LYS A 579 -52.49 -15.01 16.73
CA LYS A 579 -53.92 -14.79 16.94
C LYS A 579 -54.42 -15.44 18.24
N LYS A 580 -53.96 -16.66 18.56
CA LYS A 580 -54.25 -17.32 19.85
C LYS A 580 -53.66 -16.58 21.05
N LYS A 581 -52.43 -16.04 20.96
CA LYS A 581 -51.82 -15.22 22.03
C LYS A 581 -52.51 -13.87 22.21
N ALA A 582 -52.94 -13.22 21.12
CA ALA A 582 -53.68 -11.95 21.17
C ALA A 582 -55.09 -12.13 21.77
N GLN A 583 -55.77 -13.24 21.46
CA GLN A 583 -57.10 -13.54 21.99
C GLN A 583 -57.05 -13.91 23.50
N ARG A 584 -55.97 -14.57 23.96
CA ARG A 584 -55.69 -14.82 25.39
C ARG A 584 -55.42 -13.52 26.17
N ARG A 585 -54.73 -12.55 25.56
CA ARG A 585 -54.49 -11.23 26.18
C ARG A 585 -55.75 -10.37 26.27
N ARG A 586 -56.64 -10.45 25.27
CA ARG A 586 -57.94 -9.75 25.29
C ARG A 586 -58.91 -10.32 26.35
N THR A 587 -58.93 -11.63 26.56
CA THR A 587 -59.74 -12.26 27.62
C THR A 587 -59.22 -11.93 29.02
N LEU A 588 -57.90 -11.91 29.23
CA LEU A 588 -57.28 -11.45 30.49
C LEU A 588 -57.55 -9.97 30.78
N SER A 589 -57.51 -9.10 29.75
CA SER A 589 -57.83 -7.67 29.90
C SER A 589 -59.31 -7.41 30.18
N ASN A 590 -60.23 -8.22 29.65
CA ASN A 590 -61.66 -8.06 29.89
C ASN A 590 -62.07 -8.58 31.28
N ASN A 591 -61.47 -9.68 31.76
CA ASN A 591 -61.70 -10.14 33.14
C ASN A 591 -61.13 -9.18 34.18
N ALA A 592 -59.99 -8.52 33.90
CA ALA A 592 -59.43 -7.48 34.77
C ALA A 592 -60.29 -6.20 34.81
N ARG A 593 -61.08 -5.91 33.76
CA ARG A 593 -62.00 -4.77 33.73
C ARG A 593 -63.35 -5.06 34.41
N LEU A 594 -63.79 -6.32 34.47
CA LEU A 594 -65.00 -6.71 35.21
C LEU A 594 -64.78 -6.69 36.72
N HIS A 595 -63.58 -7.02 37.21
CA HIS A 595 -63.27 -6.97 38.66
C HIS A 595 -63.01 -5.56 39.23
N VAL A 596 -62.93 -4.53 38.39
CA VAL A 596 -62.77 -3.13 38.84
C VAL A 596 -64.12 -2.40 38.95
N ASN A 597 -65.19 -2.95 38.38
CA ASN A 597 -66.55 -2.36 38.46
C ASN A 597 -67.47 -3.02 39.51
N GLU A 598 -66.97 -3.97 40.32
CA GLU A 598 -67.69 -4.55 41.47
C GLU A 598 -67.09 -4.16 42.82
N ALA A 599 -66.21 -3.15 42.85
CA ALA A 599 -65.59 -2.62 44.07
C ALA A 599 -65.72 -1.10 44.21
N ASP A 600 -66.90 -0.57 43.86
CA ASP A 600 -67.45 0.70 44.35
C ASP A 600 -68.84 0.46 44.95
#